data_AF-A0A2N2LH83-F1
#
_entry.id   AF-A0A2N2LH83-F1
#
_cell.length_a   1.000
_cell.length_b   1.000
_cell.length_c   1.000
_cell.angle_alpha   90.00
_cell.angle_beta   90.00
_cell.angle_gamma   90.00
#
_symmetry.space_group_name_H-M   'P 1'
#
loop_
_entity.id
_entity.type
_entity.pdbx_description
1 polymer ?
#
loop_
_entity_poly.entity_id
_entity_poly.type
_entity_poly.pdbx_seq_one_letter_code
_entity_poly.pdbx_strand_id
1 'polypeptide(L)'
;AGKLPALPGVLRGDLSIVGPRPLPASSAGTRDPWRRRLLLMSPGLTGPWDLARSEVESSLLDDLAYIRTYTVWADIRLMLRSLRRTVMRESAVPAMRELPGTPRVHGG
;
A
#
# COMPACT_ATOMS: atom_id res chain seq x y z
N ALA A 1 6.27 -18.62 -13.33
CA ALA A 1 7.15 -17.96 -12.34
C ALA A 1 6.27 -17.37 -11.23
N GLY A 2 6.61 -17.61 -9.96
CA GLY A 2 5.73 -17.40 -8.80
C GLY A 2 5.25 -15.95 -8.60
N LYS A 3 4.00 -15.83 -8.12
CA LYS A 3 3.16 -14.63 -7.99
C LYS A 3 3.57 -13.65 -6.87
N LEU A 4 4.83 -13.23 -6.78
CA LEU A 4 5.24 -12.21 -5.78
C LEU A 4 5.96 -11.01 -6.42
N PRO A 5 5.35 -10.31 -7.40
CA PRO A 5 5.97 -9.18 -8.08
C PRO A 5 6.33 -8.01 -7.14
N ALA A 6 5.71 -7.92 -5.95
CA ALA A 6 5.87 -6.78 -5.05
C ALA A 6 6.95 -6.97 -3.95
N LEU A 7 7.34 -8.21 -3.60
CA LEU A 7 8.35 -8.45 -2.56
C LEU A 7 9.74 -7.86 -2.88
N PRO A 8 10.24 -7.90 -4.14
CA PRO A 8 11.50 -7.24 -4.47
C PRO A 8 11.49 -5.75 -4.16
N GLY A 9 10.34 -5.07 -4.29
CA GLY A 9 10.19 -3.64 -3.94
C GLY A 9 10.34 -3.38 -2.44
N VAL A 10 9.88 -4.31 -1.59
CA VAL A 10 10.09 -4.22 -0.14
C VAL A 10 11.57 -4.37 0.20
N LEU A 11 12.25 -5.35 -0.40
CA LEU A 11 13.67 -5.60 -0.14
C LEU A 11 14.57 -4.46 -0.63
N ARG A 12 14.16 -3.73 -1.68
CA ARG A 12 14.86 -2.53 -2.18
C ARG A 12 14.54 -1.25 -1.40
N GLY A 13 13.51 -1.26 -0.56
CA GLY A 13 13.04 -0.08 0.17
C GLY A 13 12.04 0.81 -0.58
N ASP A 14 11.69 0.44 -1.82
CA ASP A 14 10.68 1.14 -2.63
C ASP A 14 9.27 1.01 -2.05
N LEU A 15 9.00 -0.11 -1.36
CA LEU A 15 7.75 -0.44 -0.69
C LEU A 15 7.98 -0.76 0.78
N SER A 16 6.94 -0.66 1.60
CA SER A 16 6.88 -1.21 2.95
C SER A 16 5.92 -2.39 3.02
N ILE A 17 6.09 -3.31 3.98
CA ILE A 17 5.11 -4.39 4.21
C ILE A 17 3.79 -3.79 4.69
N VAL A 18 3.86 -3.00 5.76
CA VAL A 18 2.74 -2.22 6.27
C VAL A 18 3.01 -0.75 6.00
N GLY A 19 2.04 -0.03 5.47
CA GLY A 19 2.21 1.38 5.13
C GLY A 19 0.95 2.04 4.59
N PRO A 20 1.04 3.33 4.27
CA PRO A 20 -0.07 4.07 3.68
C PRO A 20 -0.43 3.51 2.31
N ARG A 21 -1.66 3.82 1.86
CA ARG A 21 -2.16 3.33 0.58
C ARG A 21 -1.29 3.79 -0.60
N PRO A 22 -1.09 2.95 -1.62
CA PRO A 22 -0.57 3.41 -2.89
C PRO A 22 -1.52 4.42 -3.52
N LEU A 23 -1.01 5.60 -3.85
CA LEU A 23 -1.75 6.61 -4.59
C LEU A 23 -1.46 6.47 -6.10
N PRO A 24 -2.45 6.73 -6.98
CA PRO A 24 -2.22 6.66 -8.41
C PRO A 24 -1.21 7.72 -8.85
N ALA A 25 -0.46 7.45 -9.92
CA ALA A 25 0.56 8.37 -10.44
C ALA A 25 0.01 9.77 -10.78
N SER A 26 -1.28 9.87 -11.16
CA SER A 26 -1.99 11.14 -11.36
C SER A 26 -2.04 12.03 -10.11
N SER A 27 -1.76 11.49 -8.93
CA SER A 27 -1.74 12.24 -7.67
C SER A 27 -0.43 13.00 -7.45
N ALA A 28 0.62 12.81 -8.26
CA ALA A 28 1.93 13.43 -8.08
C ALA A 28 1.88 14.97 -8.01
N GLY A 29 0.90 15.62 -8.65
CA GLY A 29 0.69 17.06 -8.64
C GLY A 29 -0.42 17.55 -7.71
N THR A 30 -0.90 16.73 -6.77
CA THR A 30 -2.03 17.10 -5.91
C THR A 30 -1.73 18.32 -5.04
N ARG A 31 -2.71 19.25 -4.97
CA ARG A 31 -2.68 20.40 -4.05
C ARG A 31 -3.20 20.04 -2.65
N ASP A 32 -3.76 18.85 -2.50
CA ASP A 32 -4.25 18.36 -1.23
C ASP A 32 -3.06 18.06 -0.29
N PRO A 33 -2.99 18.70 0.89
CA PRO A 33 -1.86 18.55 1.80
C PRO A 33 -1.76 17.14 2.41
N TRP A 34 -2.88 16.46 2.60
CA TRP A 34 -2.96 15.11 3.16
C TRP A 34 -2.44 14.08 2.18
N ARG A 35 -2.92 14.13 0.92
CA ARG A 35 -2.42 13.27 -0.15
C ARG A 35 -0.93 13.52 -0.41
N ARG A 36 -0.50 14.79 -0.37
CA ARG A 36 0.92 15.14 -0.53
C ARG A 36 1.79 14.54 0.59
N ARG A 37 1.29 14.48 1.82
CA ARG A 37 2.00 13.84 2.94
C ARG A 37 2.22 12.35 2.72
N LEU A 38 1.22 11.65 2.16
CA LEU A 38 1.31 10.23 1.87
C LEU A 38 2.30 9.92 0.74
N LEU A 39 2.38 10.79 -0.27
CA LEU A 39 3.34 10.65 -1.38
C LEU A 39 4.81 10.76 -0.94
N LEU A 40 5.09 11.25 0.26
CA LEU A 40 6.43 11.35 0.82
C LEU A 40 6.89 10.07 1.55
N MET A 41 6.05 9.04 1.58
CA MET A 41 6.30 7.80 2.32
C MET A 41 6.27 6.60 1.38
N SER A 42 7.07 5.58 1.66
CA SER A 42 7.01 4.31 0.90
C SER A 42 5.64 3.67 1.09
N PRO A 43 4.91 3.35 0.02
CA PRO A 43 3.58 2.77 0.12
C PRO A 43 3.64 1.33 0.65
N GLY A 44 2.59 0.93 1.37
CA GLY A 44 2.46 -0.40 1.97
C GLY A 44 1.92 -1.46 1.01
N LEU A 45 2.38 -2.70 1.15
CA LEU A 45 1.70 -3.87 0.58
C LEU A 45 0.34 -4.10 1.26
N THR A 46 0.27 -3.78 2.55
CA THR A 46 -0.96 -3.75 3.35
C THR A 46 -0.99 -2.50 4.23
N GLY A 47 -2.16 -2.16 4.77
CA GLY A 47 -2.31 -1.00 5.67
C GLY A 47 -3.73 -0.82 6.18
N PRO A 48 -4.02 0.26 6.91
CA PRO A 48 -5.37 0.58 7.39
C PRO A 48 -6.40 0.58 6.27
N TRP A 49 -6.03 1.11 5.09
CA TRP A 49 -6.84 1.10 3.87
C TRP A 49 -7.31 -0.29 3.41
N ASP A 50 -6.62 -1.38 3.75
CA ASP A 50 -7.11 -2.73 3.44
C ASP A 50 -8.35 -3.08 4.25
N LEU A 51 -8.44 -2.54 5.46
CA LEU A 51 -9.55 -2.81 6.39
C LEU A 51 -10.66 -1.75 6.26
N ALA A 52 -10.37 -0.62 5.64
CA ALA A 52 -11.34 0.42 5.35
C ALA A 52 -12.50 -0.14 4.51
N ARG A 53 -13.72 0.21 4.90
CA ARG A 53 -14.95 -0.16 4.18
C ARG A 53 -15.53 1.00 3.37
N SER A 54 -14.99 2.19 3.58
CA SER A 54 -15.40 3.45 2.97
C SER A 54 -14.54 3.80 1.75
N GLU A 55 -15.00 4.76 0.96
CA GLU A 55 -14.29 5.24 -0.23
C GLU A 55 -12.88 5.77 0.11
N VAL A 56 -12.05 5.88 -0.92
CA VAL A 56 -10.65 6.30 -0.79
C VAL A 56 -10.53 7.64 -0.07
N GLU A 57 -11.37 8.60 -0.45
CA GLU A 57 -11.32 9.97 0.08
C GLU A 57 -11.69 10.05 1.55
N SER A 58 -12.73 9.32 1.96
CA SER A 58 -13.21 9.32 3.34
C SER A 58 -12.31 8.54 4.28
N SER A 59 -11.50 7.61 3.76
CA SER A 59 -10.62 6.75 4.57
C SER A 59 -9.17 7.26 4.65
N LEU A 60 -8.86 8.39 4.01
CA LEU A 60 -7.49 8.93 3.96
C LEU A 60 -6.98 9.36 5.35
N LEU A 61 -7.91 9.83 6.19
CA LEU A 61 -7.61 10.20 7.57
C LEU A 61 -7.17 9.00 8.42
N ASP A 62 -7.67 7.80 8.12
CA ASP A 62 -7.26 6.57 8.83
C ASP A 62 -5.80 6.22 8.53
N ASP A 63 -5.38 6.35 7.27
CA ASP A 63 -3.99 6.15 6.87
C ASP A 63 -3.06 7.16 7.56
N LEU A 64 -3.47 8.43 7.65
CA LEU A 64 -2.72 9.48 8.35
C LEU A 64 -2.67 9.28 9.86
N ALA A 65 -3.78 8.86 10.47
CA ALA A 65 -3.85 8.57 11.89
C ALA A 65 -2.91 7.42 12.27
N TYR A 66 -2.88 6.37 11.45
CA TYR A 66 -1.95 5.26 11.60
C TYR A 66 -0.49 5.72 11.54
N ILE A 67 -0.12 6.55 10.56
CA ILE A 67 1.25 7.10 10.45
C ILE A 67 1.63 7.90 11.71
N ARG A 68 0.73 8.76 12.20
CA ARG A 68 1.01 9.63 13.36
C ARG A 68 1.13 8.85 14.67
N THR A 69 0.45 7.71 14.78
CA THR A 69 0.39 6.89 16.00
C THR A 69 1.13 5.56 15.86
N TYR A 70 2.07 5.52 14.90
CA TYR A 70 2.80 4.33 14.53
C TYR A 70 3.38 3.58 15.73
N THR A 71 3.13 2.27 15.79
CA THR A 71 3.79 1.35 16.70
C THR A 71 4.00 0.01 16.00
N VAL A 72 5.06 -0.71 16.36
CA VAL A 72 5.32 -2.08 15.86
C VAL A 72 4.13 -3.01 16.14
N TRP A 73 3.45 -2.80 17.27
CA TRP A 73 2.25 -3.58 17.63
C TRP A 73 1.07 -3.33 16.68
N ALA A 74 0.91 -2.10 16.20
CA ALA A 74 -0.10 -1.77 15.20
C ALA A 74 0.13 -2.53 13.89
N ASP A 75 1.39 -2.60 13.44
CA ASP A 75 1.77 -3.34 12.22
C ASP A 75 1.48 -4.83 12.35
N ILE A 76 1.87 -5.46 13.47
CA ILE A 76 1.60 -6.88 13.71
C ILE A 76 0.09 -7.15 13.68
N ARG A 77 -0.71 -6.28 14.31
CA ARG A 77 -2.18 -6.42 14.31
C ARG A 77 -2.77 -6.24 12.92
N LEU A 78 -2.27 -5.29 12.13
CA LEU A 78 -2.70 -5.07 10.74
C LEU A 78 -2.35 -6.27 9.85
N MET A 79 -1.12 -6.76 9.93
CA MET A 79 -0.68 -7.94 9.16
C MET A 79 -1.55 -9.16 9.48
N LEU A 80 -1.82 -9.45 10.75
CA LEU A 80 -2.67 -10.58 11.15
C LEU A 80 -4.11 -10.43 10.64
N ARG A 81 -4.67 -9.22 10.67
CA ARG A 81 -6.02 -8.94 10.15
C ARG A 81 -6.09 -9.05 8.63
N SER A 82 -5.09 -8.52 7.94
CA SER A 82 -4.98 -8.61 6.48
C SER A 82 -4.81 -10.07 6.04
N LEU A 83 -3.93 -10.83 6.70
CA LEU A 83 -3.74 -12.25 6.43
C LEU A 83 -5.04 -13.05 6.63
N ARG A 84 -5.75 -12.82 7.75
CA ARG A 84 -7.07 -13.44 7.97
C ARG A 84 -8.04 -13.13 6.84
N ARG A 85 -8.10 -11.86 6.40
CA ARG A 85 -8.99 -11.44 5.30
C ARG A 85 -8.63 -12.14 3.98
N THR A 86 -7.35 -12.22 3.63
CA THR A 86 -6.87 -12.83 2.38
C THR A 86 -7.00 -14.35 2.39
N VAL A 87 -6.79 -15.00 3.54
CA VAL A 87 -7.03 -16.46 3.67
C VAL A 87 -8.53 -16.78 3.59
N MET A 88 -9.38 -15.91 4.13
CA MET A 88 -10.84 -16.08 4.10
C MET A 88 -11.48 -15.64 2.77
N ARG A 89 -10.79 -14.82 1.97
CA ARG A 89 -11.20 -14.33 0.65
C ARG A 89 -10.17 -14.80 -0.37
N GLU A 90 -10.39 -15.96 -0.95
CA GLU A 90 -9.47 -16.57 -1.90
C GLU A 90 -8.98 -15.57 -2.97
N SER A 91 -7.71 -15.18 -2.86
CA SER A 91 -6.84 -14.55 -3.88
C SER A 91 -7.41 -13.40 -4.74
N ALA A 92 -7.46 -12.18 -4.19
CA ALA A 92 -7.43 -10.97 -5.02
C ALA A 92 -6.29 -10.05 -4.56
N VAL A 93 -5.08 -10.31 -5.07
CA VAL A 93 -4.02 -9.29 -5.09
C VAL A 93 -4.44 -8.29 -6.16
N PRO A 94 -4.73 -7.01 -5.83
CA PRO A 94 -5.04 -6.02 -6.86
C PRO A 94 -3.83 -5.91 -7.76
N ALA A 95 -4.02 -6.11 -9.07
CA ALA A 95 -2.97 -5.90 -10.05
C ALA A 95 -2.49 -4.45 -9.92
N MET A 96 -1.29 -4.26 -9.35
CA MET A 96 -0.57 -3.01 -9.36
C MET A 96 -0.41 -2.59 -10.82
N ARG A 97 -1.26 -1.66 -11.27
CA ARG A 97 -1.13 -1.03 -12.58
C ARG A 97 0.04 -0.04 -12.49
N GLU A 98 1.20 -0.52 -12.90
CA GLU A 98 2.44 0.18 -13.27
C GLU A 98 2.86 1.34 -12.34
N LEU A 99 3.78 1.03 -11.42
CA LEU A 99 4.59 2.05 -10.75
C LEU A 99 5.57 2.64 -11.78
N PRO A 100 5.70 3.97 -11.88
CA PRO A 100 6.67 4.59 -12.78
C PRO A 100 8.09 4.26 -12.31
N GLY A 101 8.87 3.58 -13.15
CA GLY A 101 10.31 3.36 -12.93
C GLY A 101 10.83 1.93 -13.06
N THR A 102 9.97 0.91 -13.23
CA THR A 102 10.47 -0.46 -13.44
C THR A 102 10.78 -0.70 -14.93
N PRO A 103 12.00 -1.16 -15.29
CA PRO A 103 12.30 -1.47 -16.69
C PRO A 103 11.37 -2.57 -17.21
N ARG A 104 10.71 -2.32 -18.35
CA ARG A 104 9.93 -3.32 -19.06
C ARG A 104 10.87 -4.42 -19.54
N VAL A 105 10.83 -5.59 -18.92
CA VAL A 105 11.42 -6.78 -19.51
C VAL A 105 10.47 -7.23 -20.63
N HIS A 106 10.77 -6.83 -21.87
CA HIS A 106 10.18 -7.45 -23.05
C HIS A 106 10.72 -8.88 -23.14
N GLY A 107 9.85 -9.86 -22.87
CA GLY A 107 10.11 -11.25 -23.23
C GLY A 107 9.96 -11.40 -24.74
N GLY A 108 11.03 -11.83 -25.39
CA GLY A 108 10.98 -12.46 -26.72
C GLY A 108 10.61 -13.92 -26.63
#